data_AF-A0A7R9MSZ5-F1
#
_entry.id   AF-A0A7R9MSZ5-F1
#
_cell.length_a   1.000
_cell.length_b   1.000
_cell.length_c   1.000
_cell.angle_alpha   90.00
_cell.angle_beta   90.00
_cell.angle_gamma   90.00
#
_symmetry.space_group_name_H-M   'P 1'
#
loop_
_entity.id
_entity.type
_entity.pdbx_description
1 polymer ?
#
loop_
_entity_poly.entity_id
_entity_poly.type
_entity_poly.pdbx_seq_one_letter_code
_entity_poly.pdbx_strand_id
1 'polypeptide(L)'
;MVLSKDGIIYTFGECDRGQLGTGNTQNLSIPVPIDNSFGRFSDFASNRATNMSAAVTMDGRCYVWGECQPPLGNVLTPMKMSYESLHDVFAVYSTPTVTHEMVVLSDVSDNPVMARLAQAFDDPNTSNFRIIVEGKPIHVHKDILRIQCLHFRAMFDNWPEGVKEELELTEYSYGVYKAFLRYLYTGEVCVAPEAGIELLDLAESYCETDLKS
;
A
#
# COMPACT_ATOMS: atom_id res chain seq x y z
N MET A 1 -0.41 25.48 -12.14
CA MET A 1 1.02 25.76 -12.36
C MET A 1 1.44 25.18 -13.70
N VAL A 2 2.51 25.70 -14.31
CA VAL A 2 3.03 25.24 -15.61
C VAL A 2 4.55 25.22 -15.55
N LEU A 3 5.18 24.17 -16.08
CA LEU A 3 6.63 24.02 -16.20
C LEU A 3 7.09 24.40 -17.61
N SER A 4 8.05 25.31 -17.72
CA SER A 4 8.68 25.65 -18.99
C SER A 4 9.78 24.64 -19.36
N LYS A 5 10.15 24.62 -20.65
CA LYS A 5 11.29 23.81 -21.13
C LYS A 5 12.64 24.20 -20.50
N ASP A 6 12.73 25.42 -19.98
CA ASP A 6 13.92 25.93 -19.29
C ASP A 6 13.99 25.47 -17.83
N GLY A 7 12.97 24.75 -17.33
CA GLY A 7 12.88 24.28 -15.96
C GLY A 7 12.35 25.34 -14.99
N ILE A 8 11.54 26.29 -15.46
CA ILE A 8 10.94 27.35 -14.65
C ILE A 8 9.48 27.01 -14.39
N ILE A 9 9.06 26.98 -13.14
CA ILE A 9 7.66 26.81 -12.76
C ILE A 9 6.99 28.19 -12.69
N TYR A 10 5.89 28.33 -13.42
CA TYR A 10 5.00 29.47 -13.36
C TYR A 10 3.74 29.12 -12.56
N THR A 11 3.40 29.97 -11.60
CA THR A 11 2.22 29.80 -10.74
C THR A 11 1.20 30.90 -11.00
N PHE A 12 -0.07 30.51 -10.97
CA PHE A 12 -1.23 31.37 -11.14
C PHE A 12 -2.46 30.60 -10.64
N GLY A 13 -3.53 31.33 -10.36
CA GLY A 13 -4.79 30.84 -9.83
C GLY A 13 -5.00 31.24 -8.38
N GLU A 14 -5.71 30.38 -7.67
CA GLU A 14 -6.10 30.52 -6.27
C GLU A 14 -4.93 30.23 -5.33
N CYS A 15 -4.75 31.04 -4.28
CA CYS A 15 -3.62 30.99 -3.34
C CYS A 15 -4.05 31.09 -1.87
N ASP A 16 -5.27 30.70 -1.52
CA ASP A 16 -5.81 30.91 -0.17
C ASP A 16 -4.99 30.25 0.96
N ARG A 17 -4.13 29.28 0.61
CA ARG A 17 -3.28 28.52 1.54
C ARG A 17 -1.79 28.58 1.20
N GLY A 18 -1.37 29.44 0.27
CA GLY A 18 0.03 29.57 -0.13
C GLY A 18 0.48 28.54 -1.18
N GLN A 19 -0.45 27.83 -1.83
CA GLN A 19 -0.18 26.80 -2.84
C GLN A 19 0.53 27.33 -4.10
N LEU A 20 0.66 28.64 -4.28
CA LEU A 20 1.44 29.24 -5.38
C LEU A 20 2.92 29.44 -5.06
N GLY A 21 3.34 29.29 -3.80
CA GLY A 21 4.76 29.34 -3.40
C GLY A 21 5.42 30.72 -3.54
N THR A 22 4.63 31.80 -3.59
CA THR A 22 5.11 33.18 -3.81
C THR A 22 5.38 33.95 -2.52
N GLY A 23 5.31 33.29 -1.37
CA GLY A 23 5.51 33.91 -0.05
C GLY A 23 4.29 34.66 0.49
N ASN A 24 3.15 34.57 -0.17
CA ASN A 24 1.89 35.16 0.26
C ASN A 24 0.70 34.29 -0.18
N THR A 25 -0.50 34.67 0.24
CA THR A 25 -1.76 33.98 -0.08
C THR A 25 -2.63 34.75 -1.09
N GLN A 26 -2.02 35.57 -1.96
CA GLN A 26 -2.75 36.36 -2.94
C GLN A 26 -3.00 35.58 -4.23
N ASN A 27 -4.23 35.65 -4.73
CA ASN A 27 -4.60 35.06 -6.01
C ASN A 27 -3.88 35.76 -7.16
N LEU A 28 -3.36 34.98 -8.10
CA LEU A 28 -2.62 35.48 -9.26
C LEU A 28 -3.38 35.18 -10.54
N SER A 29 -3.87 36.21 -11.22
CA SER A 29 -4.55 36.04 -12.51
C SER A 29 -3.58 35.93 -13.70
N ILE A 30 -2.29 36.18 -13.47
CA ILE A 30 -1.24 36.15 -14.48
C ILE A 30 -0.14 35.19 -13.99
N PRO A 31 0.43 34.34 -14.86
CA PRO A 31 1.55 33.46 -14.51
C PRO A 31 2.76 34.25 -13.97
N VAL A 32 3.18 33.92 -12.75
CA VAL A 32 4.39 34.47 -12.10
C VAL A 32 5.40 33.34 -11.92
N PRO A 33 6.69 33.54 -12.28
CA PRO A 33 7.71 32.52 -12.05
C PRO A 33 8.02 32.38 -10.56
N ILE A 34 8.18 31.14 -10.10
CA ILE A 34 8.81 30.84 -8.80
C ILE A 34 10.28 31.28 -8.88
N ASP A 35 10.83 31.75 -7.76
CA ASP A 35 12.22 32.19 -7.68
C ASP A 35 13.21 31.14 -8.23
N ASN A 36 14.10 31.58 -9.13
CA ASN A 36 15.11 30.72 -9.75
C ASN A 36 16.24 30.33 -8.78
N SER A 37 16.29 30.90 -7.56
CA SER A 37 17.26 30.53 -6.53
C SER A 37 17.15 29.06 -6.09
N PHE A 38 16.01 28.40 -6.35
CA PHE A 38 15.80 26.98 -6.06
C PHE A 38 16.41 26.04 -7.10
N GLY A 39 16.85 26.54 -8.25
CA GLY A 39 17.37 25.75 -9.36
C GLY A 39 16.33 25.51 -10.47
N ARG A 40 16.67 24.62 -11.42
CA ARG A 40 15.76 24.24 -12.51
C ARG A 40 14.93 23.03 -12.12
N PHE A 41 13.63 23.11 -12.31
CA PHE A 41 12.68 22.04 -12.04
C PHE A 41 12.60 21.07 -13.22
N SER A 42 12.53 19.78 -12.90
CA SER A 42 12.27 18.70 -13.86
C SER A 42 10.81 18.28 -13.85
N ASP A 43 10.13 18.38 -12.70
CA ASP A 43 8.72 18.01 -12.56
C ASP A 43 8.03 18.73 -11.38
N PHE A 44 6.70 18.75 -11.39
CA PHE A 44 5.88 19.31 -10.32
C PHE A 44 4.54 18.58 -10.16
N ALA A 45 3.99 18.65 -8.96
CA ALA A 45 2.66 18.16 -8.65
C ALA A 45 1.90 19.18 -7.81
N SER A 46 0.59 19.28 -8.06
CA SER A 46 -0.31 20.18 -7.34
C SER A 46 -1.60 19.45 -7.01
N ASN A 47 -2.01 19.51 -5.76
CA ASN A 47 -3.26 18.90 -5.30
C ASN A 47 -4.22 19.99 -4.85
N ARG A 48 -5.33 20.13 -5.58
CA ARG A 48 -6.39 21.10 -5.27
C ARG A 48 -7.16 20.72 -4.01
N ALA A 49 -7.36 19.44 -3.74
CA ALA A 49 -8.11 18.99 -2.57
C ALA A 49 -7.39 19.36 -1.26
N THR A 50 -6.05 19.43 -1.30
CA THR A 50 -5.23 19.68 -0.12
C THR A 50 -4.54 21.03 -0.14
N ASN A 51 -4.69 21.82 -1.21
CA ASN A 51 -3.96 23.06 -1.44
C ASN A 51 -2.43 22.90 -1.25
N MET A 52 -1.90 21.72 -1.56
CA MET A 52 -0.47 21.43 -1.47
C MET A 52 0.14 21.36 -2.86
N SER A 53 1.36 21.84 -2.98
CA SER A 53 2.16 21.79 -4.19
C SER A 53 3.57 21.34 -3.86
N ALA A 54 4.17 20.58 -4.76
CA ALA A 54 5.56 20.17 -4.64
C ALA A 54 6.22 20.14 -6.01
N ALA A 55 7.55 20.27 -6.03
CA ALA A 55 8.34 20.18 -7.24
C ALA A 55 9.69 19.56 -6.98
N VAL A 56 10.25 18.93 -8.01
CA VAL A 56 11.56 18.32 -7.99
C VAL A 56 12.47 19.01 -9.01
N THR A 57 13.70 19.25 -8.59
CA THR A 57 14.73 19.87 -9.39
C THR A 57 15.47 18.85 -10.25
N MET A 58 16.12 19.31 -11.31
CA MET A 58 16.94 18.48 -12.20
C MET A 58 18.09 17.76 -11.46
N ASP A 59 18.51 18.26 -10.30
CA ASP A 59 19.51 17.63 -9.43
C ASP A 59 18.88 16.83 -8.27
N GLY A 60 17.59 16.49 -8.35
CA GLY A 60 16.92 15.56 -7.45
C GLY A 60 16.44 16.13 -6.12
N ARG A 61 16.50 17.45 -5.91
CA ARG A 61 16.00 18.07 -4.67
C ARG A 61 14.50 18.30 -4.76
N CYS A 62 13.75 17.80 -3.79
CA CYS A 62 12.31 18.05 -3.67
C CYS A 62 12.02 19.28 -2.81
N TYR A 63 10.96 19.99 -3.19
CA TYR A 63 10.44 21.16 -2.50
C TYR A 63 8.94 21.03 -2.31
N VAL A 64 8.41 21.49 -1.17
CA VAL A 64 6.98 21.50 -0.86
C VAL A 64 6.52 22.89 -0.42
N TRP A 65 5.29 23.26 -0.75
CA TRP A 65 4.62 24.48 -0.28
C TRP A 65 3.09 24.32 -0.32
N GLY A 66 2.38 25.26 0.28
CA GLY A 66 0.94 25.19 0.52
C GLY A 66 0.59 24.61 1.90
N GLU A 67 -0.59 24.01 2.00
CA GLU A 67 -1.11 23.41 3.24
C GLU A 67 -0.54 22.00 3.43
N CYS A 68 0.38 21.85 4.39
CA CYS A 68 1.06 20.59 4.70
C CYS A 68 0.67 20.09 6.11
N GLN A 69 0.70 18.77 6.31
CA GLN A 69 0.51 18.19 7.65
C GLN A 69 1.57 18.66 8.68
N PRO A 70 1.26 18.59 9.99
CA PRO A 70 2.25 18.82 11.04
C PRO A 70 3.50 17.93 10.87
N PRO A 71 4.70 18.45 11.16
CA PRO A 71 4.97 19.73 11.84
C PRO A 71 5.06 20.96 10.92
N LEU A 72 4.91 20.81 9.59
CA LEU A 72 5.14 21.90 8.62
C LEU A 72 4.05 22.98 8.65
N GLY A 73 2.77 22.57 8.67
CA GLY A 73 1.66 23.52 8.58
C GLY A 73 1.63 24.25 7.22
N ASN A 74 1.31 25.55 7.23
CA ASN A 74 1.22 26.33 6.00
C ASN A 74 2.58 26.88 5.58
N VAL A 75 3.06 26.40 4.44
CA VAL A 75 4.37 26.73 3.87
C VAL A 75 4.16 27.68 2.69
N LEU A 76 4.50 28.96 2.85
CA LEU A 76 4.20 29.99 1.82
C LEU A 76 5.25 30.08 0.71
N THR A 77 6.45 29.55 0.94
CA THR A 77 7.56 29.52 -0.02
C THR A 77 8.10 28.09 -0.14
N PRO A 78 8.60 27.66 -1.31
CA PRO A 78 9.15 26.32 -1.49
C PRO A 78 10.17 25.94 -0.41
N MET A 79 9.81 24.96 0.43
CA MET A 79 10.67 24.44 1.48
C MET A 79 11.35 23.16 1.01
N LYS A 80 12.68 23.11 1.11
CA LYS A 80 13.46 21.92 0.71
C LYS A 80 13.17 20.76 1.64
N MET A 81 12.95 19.59 1.05
CA MET A 81 12.71 18.34 1.76
C MET A 81 13.92 17.39 1.67
N SER A 82 14.00 16.44 2.59
CA SER A 82 15.01 15.38 2.61
C SER A 82 14.66 14.17 1.72
N TYR A 83 13.57 14.26 0.95
CA TYR A 83 13.08 13.21 0.06
C TYR A 83 13.54 13.46 -1.38
N GLU A 84 13.70 12.38 -2.14
CA GLU A 84 14.10 12.40 -3.56
C GLU A 84 12.90 12.22 -4.51
N SER A 85 11.73 11.86 -3.97
CA SER A 85 10.52 11.57 -4.72
C SER A 85 9.35 12.46 -4.28
N LEU A 86 8.62 13.01 -5.25
CA LEU A 86 7.36 13.71 -4.99
C LEU A 86 6.30 12.79 -4.36
N HIS A 87 6.37 11.49 -4.62
CA HIS A 87 5.47 10.50 -4.01
C HIS A 87 5.61 10.46 -2.50
N ASP A 88 6.85 10.43 -1.99
CA ASP A 88 7.11 10.43 -0.55
C ASP A 88 6.64 11.73 0.10
N VAL A 89 6.80 12.85 -0.59
CA VAL A 89 6.34 14.17 -0.12
C VAL A 89 4.81 14.19 0.01
N PHE A 90 4.08 13.72 -1.00
CA PHE A 90 2.62 13.65 -0.93
C PHE A 90 2.11 12.55 0.02
N ALA A 91 2.85 11.44 0.16
CA ALA A 91 2.53 10.37 1.10
C ALA A 91 2.50 10.87 2.55
N VAL A 92 3.48 11.68 2.91
CA VAL A 92 3.67 12.15 4.28
C VAL A 92 2.88 13.42 4.60
N TYR A 93 2.73 14.35 3.66
CA TYR A 93 2.23 15.70 3.96
C TYR A 93 0.86 16.05 3.39
N SER A 94 0.27 15.22 2.52
CA SER A 94 -1.06 15.44 1.94
C SER A 94 -2.17 14.80 2.76
N THR A 95 -3.31 15.48 2.93
CA THR A 95 -4.56 14.87 3.46
C THR A 95 -5.78 15.16 2.59
N PRO A 96 -6.37 14.14 1.93
CA PRO A 96 -5.97 12.74 1.94
C PRO A 96 -4.60 12.53 1.26
N THR A 97 -3.95 11.41 1.56
CA THR A 97 -2.73 11.00 0.84
C THR A 97 -3.10 10.74 -0.62
N VAL A 98 -2.49 11.47 -1.56
CA VAL A 98 -2.79 11.32 -3.00
C VAL A 98 -1.50 11.05 -3.75
N THR A 99 -1.48 9.98 -4.54
CA THR A 99 -0.47 9.72 -5.57
C THR A 99 -1.14 9.77 -6.94
N HIS A 100 -0.47 10.33 -7.95
CA HIS A 100 -1.00 10.46 -9.32
C HIS A 100 -1.07 9.12 -10.06
N GLU A 101 -0.29 8.15 -9.60
CA GLU A 101 -0.30 6.76 -10.03
C GLU A 101 -0.54 5.87 -8.82
N MET A 102 -1.13 4.70 -9.07
CA MET A 102 -1.20 3.64 -8.08
C MET A 102 0.22 3.37 -7.59
N VAL A 103 0.46 3.47 -6.28
CA VAL A 103 1.71 2.97 -5.70
C VAL A 103 1.69 1.47 -5.92
N VAL A 104 2.33 1.02 -7.00
CA VAL A 104 2.76 -0.37 -7.09
C VAL A 104 3.83 -0.49 -6.02
N LEU A 105 3.45 -1.02 -4.86
CA LEU A 105 4.42 -1.51 -3.90
C LEU A 105 5.31 -2.44 -4.72
N SER A 106 6.56 -2.02 -4.95
CA SER A 106 7.56 -2.83 -5.64
C SER A 106 7.46 -4.24 -5.09
N ASP A 107 7.21 -5.20 -5.97
CA ASP A 107 6.80 -6.56 -5.64
C ASP A 107 7.31 -7.01 -4.26
N VAL A 108 6.39 -7.47 -3.41
CA VAL A 108 6.71 -8.23 -2.20
C VAL A 108 7.59 -9.47 -2.53
N SER A 109 7.80 -9.77 -3.82
CA SER A 109 8.68 -10.83 -4.35
C SER A 109 10.14 -10.73 -3.91
N ASP A 110 10.65 -9.54 -3.57
CA ASP A 110 12.03 -9.39 -3.07
C ASP A 110 12.14 -9.43 -1.54
N ASN A 111 11.05 -9.72 -0.82
CA ASN A 111 11.12 -9.99 0.60
C ASN A 111 11.56 -11.44 0.84
N PRO A 112 12.80 -11.70 1.29
CA PRO A 112 13.31 -13.06 1.51
C PRO A 112 12.51 -13.82 2.59
N VAL A 113 11.81 -13.11 3.48
CA VAL A 113 10.93 -13.72 4.48
C VAL A 113 9.66 -14.25 3.83
N MET A 114 9.02 -13.47 2.95
CA MET A 114 7.81 -13.90 2.25
C MET A 114 8.09 -15.08 1.31
N ALA A 115 9.21 -15.06 0.59
CA ALA A 115 9.65 -16.18 -0.23
C ALA A 115 9.85 -17.47 0.59
N ARG A 116 10.39 -17.36 1.81
CA ARG A 116 10.55 -18.51 2.72
C ARG A 116 9.22 -19.00 3.29
N LEU A 117 8.31 -18.09 3.63
CA LEU A 117 6.95 -18.46 4.07
C LEU A 117 6.19 -19.16 2.93
N ALA A 118 6.30 -18.66 1.70
CA ALA A 118 5.74 -19.30 0.51
C ALA A 118 6.31 -20.72 0.29
N GLN A 119 7.60 -20.92 0.53
CA GLN A 119 8.25 -22.25 0.46
C GLN A 119 7.83 -23.19 1.58
N ALA A 120 7.53 -22.67 2.77
CA ALA A 120 7.07 -23.46 3.91
C ALA A 120 5.62 -23.95 3.74
N PHE A 121 4.83 -23.32 2.87
CA PHE A 121 3.46 -23.74 2.61
C PHE A 121 3.41 -25.13 1.93
N ASP A 122 2.57 -26.03 2.47
CA ASP A 122 2.41 -27.41 2.00
C ASP A 122 3.70 -28.27 2.09
N ASP A 123 4.65 -27.88 2.95
CA ASP A 123 5.86 -28.66 3.23
C ASP A 123 5.63 -29.66 4.38
N PRO A 124 5.68 -30.99 4.13
CA PRO A 124 5.50 -31.99 5.17
C PRO A 124 6.64 -32.04 6.20
N ASN A 125 7.81 -31.46 5.90
CA ASN A 125 8.97 -31.55 6.79
C ASN A 125 8.92 -30.52 7.94
N THR A 126 8.29 -29.36 7.72
CA THR A 126 8.23 -28.26 8.70
C THR A 126 6.88 -28.12 9.35
N SER A 127 5.82 -28.60 8.69
CA SER A 127 4.44 -28.44 9.15
C SER A 127 4.10 -29.31 10.35
N ASN A 128 3.32 -28.77 11.28
CA ASN A 128 2.86 -29.48 12.48
C ASN A 128 1.38 -29.87 12.45
N PHE A 129 0.66 -29.53 11.37
CA PHE A 129 -0.77 -29.79 11.25
C PHE A 129 -1.14 -30.06 9.80
N ARG A 130 -2.24 -30.79 9.58
CA ARG A 130 -2.76 -31.12 8.25
C ARG A 130 -4.23 -30.77 8.14
N ILE A 131 -4.60 -30.14 7.04
CA ILE A 131 -5.99 -29.95 6.66
C ILE A 131 -6.29 -30.95 5.54
N ILE A 132 -7.29 -31.80 5.74
CA ILE A 132 -7.70 -32.85 4.80
C ILE A 132 -8.90 -32.33 4.03
N VAL A 133 -8.77 -32.24 2.70
CA VAL A 133 -9.85 -31.83 1.80
C VAL A 133 -9.94 -32.84 0.67
N GLU A 134 -11.13 -33.39 0.41
CA GLU A 134 -11.32 -34.46 -0.58
C GLU A 134 -10.35 -35.65 -0.39
N GLY A 135 -10.01 -35.96 0.86
CA GLY A 135 -9.04 -37.01 1.21
C GLY A 135 -7.57 -36.67 0.91
N LYS A 136 -7.27 -35.46 0.44
CA LYS A 136 -5.91 -34.98 0.17
C LYS A 136 -5.42 -34.09 1.33
N PRO A 137 -4.20 -34.31 1.86
CA PRO A 137 -3.65 -33.45 2.88
C PRO A 137 -3.11 -32.14 2.30
N ILE A 138 -3.23 -31.07 3.08
CA ILE A 138 -2.53 -29.79 2.91
C ILE A 138 -1.74 -29.55 4.21
N HIS A 139 -0.42 -29.48 4.10
CA HIS A 139 0.47 -29.34 5.25
C HIS A 139 0.59 -27.87 5.68
N VAL A 140 0.32 -27.59 6.96
CA VAL A 140 0.27 -26.22 7.49
C VAL A 140 0.84 -26.12 8.91
N HIS A 141 1.16 -24.88 9.31
CA HIS A 141 1.67 -24.48 10.61
C HIS A 141 0.56 -23.78 11.40
N LYS A 142 0.14 -24.34 12.53
CA LYS A 142 -0.92 -23.75 13.38
C LYS A 142 -0.64 -22.29 13.69
N ASP A 143 0.58 -21.94 14.06
CA ASP A 143 0.90 -20.58 14.50
C ASP A 143 0.73 -19.53 13.38
N ILE A 144 1.05 -19.87 12.13
CA ILE A 144 0.81 -18.98 10.99
C ILE A 144 -0.69 -18.77 10.83
N LEU A 145 -1.49 -19.84 10.86
CA LEU A 145 -2.95 -19.75 10.73
C LEU A 145 -3.58 -18.97 11.91
N ARG A 146 -3.08 -19.13 13.15
CA ARG A 146 -3.55 -18.40 14.33
C ARG A 146 -3.26 -16.90 14.26
N ILE A 147 -2.11 -16.54 13.67
CA ILE A 147 -1.74 -15.13 13.48
C ILE A 147 -2.63 -14.48 12.42
N GLN A 148 -2.88 -15.21 11.34
CA GLN A 148 -3.46 -14.66 10.12
C GLN A 148 -4.98 -14.78 10.05
N CYS A 149 -5.61 -15.68 10.81
CA CYS A 149 -7.05 -15.91 10.75
C CYS A 149 -7.66 -16.08 12.14
N LEU A 150 -8.59 -15.19 12.50
CA LEU A 150 -9.26 -15.22 13.80
C LEU A 150 -10.06 -16.50 14.02
N HIS A 151 -10.67 -17.05 12.97
CA HIS A 151 -11.40 -18.32 13.05
C HIS A 151 -10.46 -19.46 13.46
N PHE A 152 -9.36 -19.64 12.74
CA PHE A 152 -8.36 -20.66 13.07
C PHE A 152 -7.72 -20.40 14.44
N ARG A 153 -7.54 -19.14 14.83
CA ARG A 153 -7.06 -18.79 16.17
C ARG A 153 -7.98 -19.34 17.26
N ALA A 154 -9.27 -19.00 17.20
CA ALA A 154 -10.26 -19.47 18.16
C ALA A 154 -10.39 -21.00 18.16
N MET A 155 -10.31 -21.61 16.97
CA MET A 155 -10.34 -23.06 16.81
C MET A 155 -9.16 -23.75 17.48
N PHE A 156 -7.93 -23.26 17.23
CA PHE A 156 -6.72 -23.90 17.77
C PHE A 156 -6.51 -23.63 19.25
N ASP A 157 -6.95 -22.48 19.75
CA ASP A 157 -6.90 -22.18 21.19
C ASP A 157 -7.79 -23.14 22.01
N ASN A 158 -8.82 -23.71 21.38
CA ASN A 158 -9.71 -24.71 21.97
C ASN A 158 -9.47 -26.14 21.42
N TRP A 159 -8.32 -26.38 20.77
CA TRP A 159 -8.03 -27.69 20.18
C TRP A 159 -7.81 -28.75 21.28
N PRO A 160 -8.55 -29.87 21.28
CA PRO A 160 -8.46 -30.84 22.37
C PRO A 160 -7.10 -31.54 22.41
N GLU A 161 -6.55 -31.72 23.62
CA GLU A 161 -5.30 -32.46 23.83
C GLU A 161 -5.48 -33.95 23.43
N GLY A 162 -4.48 -34.51 22.74
CA GLY A 162 -4.46 -35.93 22.35
C GLY A 162 -5.24 -36.27 21.08
N VAL A 163 -5.86 -35.29 20.41
CA VAL A 163 -6.46 -35.48 19.08
C VAL A 163 -5.38 -35.41 18.01
N LYS A 164 -5.62 -36.10 16.89
CA LYS A 164 -4.74 -36.04 15.72
C LYS A 164 -4.57 -34.58 15.27
N GLU A 165 -3.38 -34.27 14.78
CA GLU A 165 -3.07 -32.98 14.17
C GLU A 165 -3.59 -32.90 12.72
N GLU A 166 -4.89 -33.17 12.59
CA GLU A 166 -5.64 -33.26 11.34
C GLU A 166 -7.01 -32.59 11.50
N LEU A 167 -7.42 -31.79 10.52
CA LEU A 167 -8.76 -31.22 10.39
C LEU A 167 -9.34 -31.60 9.04
N GLU A 168 -10.52 -32.20 9.00
CA GLU A 168 -11.23 -32.50 7.74
C GLU A 168 -12.19 -31.36 7.38
N LEU A 169 -12.06 -30.84 6.16
CA LEU A 169 -12.92 -29.80 5.60
C LEU A 169 -13.58 -30.30 4.31
N THR A 170 -14.88 -30.06 4.18
CA THR A 170 -15.72 -30.62 3.11
C THR A 170 -16.59 -29.59 2.40
N GLU A 171 -16.61 -28.34 2.86
CA GLU A 171 -17.53 -27.32 2.35
C GLU A 171 -17.13 -26.79 0.97
N TYR A 172 -15.82 -26.69 0.73
CA TYR A 172 -15.25 -26.19 -0.53
C TYR A 172 -14.24 -27.18 -1.12
N SER A 173 -13.94 -26.98 -2.41
CA SER A 173 -13.01 -27.86 -3.13
C SER A 173 -11.57 -27.75 -2.61
N TYR A 174 -10.76 -28.78 -2.89
CA TYR A 174 -9.33 -28.77 -2.55
C TYR A 174 -8.60 -27.54 -3.10
N GLY A 175 -8.93 -27.12 -4.33
CA GLY A 175 -8.31 -25.96 -4.98
C GLY A 175 -8.59 -24.65 -4.23
N VAL A 176 -9.83 -24.46 -3.78
CA VAL A 176 -10.27 -23.27 -3.06
C VAL A 176 -9.61 -23.18 -1.68
N TYR A 177 -9.66 -24.26 -0.89
CA TYR A 177 -8.97 -24.28 0.41
C TYR A 177 -7.46 -24.13 0.28
N LYS A 178 -6.83 -24.77 -0.71
CA LYS A 178 -5.38 -24.63 -0.92
C LYS A 178 -5.00 -23.19 -1.27
N ALA A 179 -5.81 -22.51 -2.07
CA ALA A 179 -5.58 -21.11 -2.39
C ALA A 179 -5.78 -20.19 -1.19
N PHE A 180 -6.86 -20.38 -0.42
CA PHE A 180 -7.11 -19.61 0.80
C PHE A 180 -5.99 -19.79 1.83
N LEU A 181 -5.57 -21.03 2.08
CA LEU A 181 -4.48 -21.31 3.01
C LEU A 181 -3.15 -20.75 2.51
N ARG A 182 -2.88 -20.76 1.19
CA ARG A 182 -1.69 -20.11 0.62
C ARG A 182 -1.75 -18.59 0.77
N TYR A 183 -2.93 -17.99 0.63
CA TYR A 183 -3.13 -16.56 0.87
C TYR A 183 -2.75 -16.18 2.31
N LEU A 184 -3.14 -16.99 3.31
CA LEU A 184 -2.73 -16.74 4.70
C LEU A 184 -1.19 -16.74 4.89
N TYR A 185 -0.42 -17.39 4.02
CA TYR A 185 1.05 -17.40 4.11
C TYR A 185 1.72 -16.26 3.37
N THR A 186 1.11 -15.79 2.28
CA THR A 186 1.80 -14.99 1.27
C THR A 186 1.13 -13.64 1.02
N GLY A 187 -0.12 -13.47 1.43
CA GLY A 187 -0.95 -12.34 1.03
C GLY A 187 -1.37 -12.36 -0.44
N GLU A 188 -1.04 -13.43 -1.18
CA GLU A 188 -1.31 -13.53 -2.62
C GLU A 188 -2.35 -14.61 -2.92
N VAL A 189 -3.34 -14.24 -3.74
CA VAL A 189 -4.35 -15.17 -4.27
C VAL A 189 -3.99 -15.52 -5.71
N CYS A 190 -3.80 -16.81 -5.98
CA CYS A 190 -3.65 -17.35 -7.35
C CYS A 190 -4.69 -18.45 -7.56
N VAL A 191 -5.86 -18.08 -8.07
CA VAL A 191 -6.92 -19.02 -8.48
C VAL A 191 -7.38 -18.75 -9.90
N ALA A 192 -7.91 -19.78 -10.55
CA ALA A 192 -8.61 -19.61 -11.82
C ALA A 192 -9.88 -18.74 -11.60
N PRO A 193 -10.30 -17.92 -12.59
CA PRO A 193 -11.43 -17.01 -12.44
C PRO A 193 -12.73 -17.67 -11.95
N GLU A 194 -12.92 -18.94 -12.32
CA GLU A 194 -14.12 -19.72 -11.98
C GLU A 194 -14.20 -20.09 -10.50
N ALA A 195 -13.07 -20.15 -9.80
CA ALA A 195 -12.97 -20.47 -8.37
C ALA A 195 -12.95 -19.21 -7.48
N GLY A 196 -12.92 -18.01 -8.07
CA GLY A 196 -12.83 -16.75 -7.33
C GLY A 196 -14.05 -16.45 -6.45
N ILE A 197 -15.25 -16.84 -6.89
CA ILE A 197 -16.49 -16.64 -6.11
C ILE A 197 -16.52 -17.56 -4.89
N GLU A 198 -16.25 -18.85 -5.07
CA GLU A 198 -16.18 -19.80 -3.95
C GLU A 198 -15.09 -19.43 -2.93
N LEU A 199 -13.97 -18.88 -3.40
CA LEU A 199 -12.91 -18.37 -2.52
C LEU A 199 -13.36 -17.13 -1.74
N LEU A 200 -14.12 -16.24 -2.35
CA LEU A 200 -14.67 -15.07 -1.66
C LEU A 200 -15.68 -15.50 -0.58
N ASP A 201 -16.56 -16.44 -0.90
CA ASP A 201 -17.52 -17.01 0.05
C ASP A 201 -16.80 -17.69 1.23
N LEU A 202 -15.72 -18.42 0.97
CA LEU A 202 -14.87 -19.00 2.00
C LEU A 202 -14.18 -17.92 2.86
N ALA A 203 -13.62 -16.87 2.24
CA ALA A 203 -12.97 -15.79 2.99
C ALA A 203 -13.97 -15.05 3.91
N GLU A 204 -15.20 -14.84 3.43
CA GLU A 204 -16.28 -14.27 4.24
C GLU A 204 -16.68 -15.18 5.40
N SER A 205 -16.73 -16.51 5.21
CA SER A 205 -17.07 -17.44 6.28
C SER A 205 -15.99 -17.56 7.37
N TYR A 206 -14.73 -17.24 7.03
CA TYR A 206 -13.59 -17.20 7.96
C TYR A 206 -13.27 -15.78 8.49
N CYS A 207 -14.13 -14.79 8.20
CA CYS A 207 -14.06 -13.39 8.64
C CYS A 207 -12.82 -12.61 8.17
N GLU A 208 -12.33 -12.84 6.95
CA GLU A 208 -11.26 -12.05 6.34
C GLU A 208 -11.85 -10.83 5.60
N THR A 209 -11.89 -9.66 6.25
CA THR A 209 -12.41 -8.41 5.65
C THR A 209 -11.48 -7.80 4.61
N ASP A 210 -10.24 -8.30 4.47
CA ASP A 210 -9.17 -7.69 3.67
C ASP A 210 -9.12 -8.18 2.22
N LEU A 211 -9.94 -9.15 1.82
CA LEU A 211 -10.04 -9.60 0.41
C LEU A 211 -10.89 -8.67 -0.49
N LYS A 212 -11.37 -7.53 0.06
CA LYS A 212 -12.33 -6.62 -0.59
C LYS A 212 -11.72 -5.40 -1.28
N SER A 213 -10.38 -5.26 -1.34
CA SER A 213 -9.72 -4.11 -1.99
C SER A 213 -9.03 -4.47 -3.30
#